data_AF-A0A182U5F5-F1
#
_entry.id   AF-A0A182U5F5-F1
#
_cell.length_a   1.000
_cell.length_b   1.000
_cell.length_c   1.000
_cell.angle_alpha   90.00
_cell.angle_beta   90.00
_cell.angle_gamma   90.00
#
_symmetry.space_group_name_H-M   'P 1'
#
loop_
_entity.id
_entity.type
_entity.pdbx_description
1 polymer ?
#
loop_
_entity_poly.entity_id
_entity_poly.type
_entity_poly.pdbx_seq_one_letter_code
_entity_poly.pdbx_strand_id
1 'polypeptide(L)'
;MNLCLYGRSVSRPCETGTRSTRADCSTISRWTVIVGVPNCLFTSRTKCTSEHPETTAEVRIKRQAEETTKKEESFEKELCKDKDAGEWFRLVAGEGDNCRDVIQCTSSGLQAIRCPAGLYFDIEKQTCDWKDAVKNCKFKNKERKVKPLLITDEPLCQDGFLACGDGNCIERGLFCNGEKDCSDGSDENSCAAS
;
A
#
# COMPACT_ATOMS: atom_id res chain seq x y z
N MET A 1 -23.39 31.80 33.14
CA MET A 1 -23.25 30.53 32.40
C MET A 1 -23.16 30.84 30.90
N ASN A 2 -22.04 30.42 30.30
CA ASN A 2 -21.70 30.08 28.88
C ASN A 2 -22.24 31.00 27.75
N LEU A 3 -21.46 31.91 27.13
CA LEU A 3 -20.34 31.78 26.14
C LEU A 3 -20.71 30.96 24.88
N CYS A 4 -20.52 31.36 23.62
CA CYS A 4 -19.57 32.32 22.98
C CYS A 4 -20.11 32.91 21.66
N LEU A 5 -19.49 34.02 21.23
CA LEU A 5 -19.71 34.82 20.01
C LEU A 5 -18.89 34.30 18.79
N TYR A 6 -19.43 34.58 17.60
CA TYR A 6 -18.82 34.97 16.29
C TYR A 6 -17.52 34.32 15.76
N GLY A 7 -17.51 33.99 14.45
CA GLY A 7 -16.28 34.17 13.65
C GLY A 7 -16.07 33.30 12.39
N ARG A 8 -16.40 33.88 11.22
CA ARG A 8 -15.76 33.81 9.87
C ARG A 8 -15.01 32.56 9.38
N SER A 9 -15.35 32.15 8.15
CA SER A 9 -14.44 31.95 7.00
C SER A 9 -15.27 31.53 5.77
N VAL A 10 -15.53 32.40 4.78
CA VAL A 10 -14.70 32.73 3.60
C VAL A 10 -14.25 31.50 2.81
N SER A 11 -14.89 31.25 1.66
CA SER A 11 -14.25 30.64 0.49
C SER A 11 -14.94 31.13 -0.78
N ARG A 12 -14.18 31.90 -1.54
CA ARG A 12 -14.47 32.35 -2.90
C ARG A 12 -14.38 31.17 -3.89
N PRO A 13 -14.93 31.33 -5.10
CA PRO A 13 -14.95 30.29 -6.12
C PRO A 13 -13.56 30.04 -6.69
N CYS A 14 -13.26 28.78 -7.03
CA CYS A 14 -12.20 28.50 -7.99
C CYS A 14 -12.69 28.98 -9.35
N GLU A 15 -12.15 30.13 -9.77
CA GLU A 15 -12.17 30.58 -11.14
C GLU A 15 -11.56 29.48 -12.01
N THR A 16 -12.42 28.83 -12.78
CA THR A 16 -11.97 28.01 -13.90
C THR A 16 -11.35 28.93 -14.93
N GLY A 17 -10.02 28.84 -15.06
CA GLY A 17 -9.32 29.27 -16.25
C GLY A 17 -9.96 28.63 -17.48
N THR A 18 -10.50 29.49 -18.35
CA THR A 18 -10.43 29.41 -19.82
C THR A 18 -10.57 28.02 -20.46
N ARG A 19 -11.75 27.71 -21.04
CA ARG A 19 -12.07 28.00 -22.46
C ARG A 19 -13.43 27.34 -22.84
N SER A 20 -14.47 28.18 -22.86
CA SER A 20 -15.54 28.25 -23.88
C SER A 20 -16.05 26.98 -24.57
N THR A 21 -17.30 26.60 -24.27
CA THR A 21 -18.38 26.46 -25.28
C THR A 21 -19.73 26.94 -24.71
N ARG A 22 -20.00 28.24 -24.88
CA ARG A 22 -21.29 28.89 -25.21
C ARG A 22 -22.61 28.25 -24.72
N ALA A 23 -23.27 28.91 -23.75
CA ALA A 23 -24.69 29.28 -23.81
C ALA A 23 -25.03 30.29 -22.68
N ASP A 24 -25.02 31.58 -23.01
CA ASP A 24 -25.71 32.65 -22.28
C ASP A 24 -27.23 32.40 -22.22
N CYS A 25 -27.88 32.72 -21.09
CA CYS A 25 -29.00 33.69 -21.09
C CYS A 25 -29.53 33.97 -19.66
N SER A 26 -29.51 35.26 -19.28
CA SER A 26 -30.57 36.09 -18.64
C SER A 26 -31.42 35.50 -17.49
N THR A 27 -31.74 36.23 -16.41
CA THR A 27 -32.26 37.61 -16.35
C THR A 27 -32.26 38.11 -14.89
N ILE A 28 -32.00 39.40 -14.72
CA ILE A 28 -32.27 40.23 -13.54
C ILE A 28 -33.77 40.22 -13.19
N SER A 29 -34.16 40.18 -11.91
CA SER A 29 -35.27 41.00 -11.35
C SER A 29 -35.46 40.83 -9.83
N ARG A 30 -35.00 41.87 -9.11
CA ARG A 30 -35.50 42.46 -7.86
C ARG A 30 -36.97 42.11 -7.50
N TRP A 31 -37.26 41.67 -6.26
CA TRP A 31 -38.58 41.89 -5.60
C TRP A 31 -38.51 41.96 -4.07
N THR A 32 -39.52 42.62 -3.55
CA THR A 32 -39.67 43.41 -2.32
C THR A 32 -40.05 42.60 -1.06
N VAL A 33 -39.79 43.19 0.11
CA VAL A 33 -40.23 42.76 1.45
C VAL A 33 -41.77 42.72 1.56
N ILE A 34 -42.32 41.67 2.15
CA ILE A 34 -43.67 41.69 2.74
C ILE A 34 -43.60 41.12 4.16
N VAL A 35 -44.11 41.90 5.11
CA VAL A 35 -44.35 41.56 6.52
C VAL A 35 -45.78 41.01 6.68
N GLY A 36 -45.98 40.04 7.58
CA GLY A 36 -47.28 39.87 8.27
C GLY A 36 -47.92 38.47 8.31
N VAL A 37 -48.07 37.98 9.54
CA VAL A 37 -49.16 37.13 10.12
C VAL A 37 -49.19 35.62 9.72
N PRO A 38 -49.83 34.73 10.52
CA PRO A 38 -49.17 33.65 11.28
C PRO A 38 -49.76 32.26 10.97
N ASN A 39 -49.18 31.21 11.57
CA ASN A 39 -49.67 29.83 11.57
C ASN A 39 -49.85 29.13 10.20
N CYS A 40 -48.81 28.35 9.88
CA CYS A 40 -48.85 26.99 9.33
C CYS A 40 -49.96 26.60 8.34
N LEU A 41 -49.62 26.60 7.05
CA LEU A 41 -49.96 25.53 6.13
C LEU A 41 -48.85 25.38 5.09
N PHE A 42 -47.90 24.48 5.33
CA PHE A 42 -46.90 24.10 4.32
C PHE A 42 -47.42 22.88 3.56
N THR A 43 -48.30 23.11 2.59
CA THR A 43 -48.57 22.16 1.52
C THR A 43 -48.06 22.76 0.23
N SER A 44 -46.99 22.21 -0.33
CA SER A 44 -46.99 21.70 -1.70
C SER A 44 -45.59 21.33 -2.14
N ARG A 45 -45.46 20.05 -2.50
CA ARG A 45 -44.44 19.55 -3.43
C ARG A 45 -44.43 20.42 -4.68
N THR A 46 -43.24 20.79 -5.15
CA THR A 46 -43.01 21.05 -6.57
C THR A 46 -42.18 19.90 -7.12
N LYS A 47 -42.83 19.08 -7.97
CA LYS A 47 -42.20 18.04 -8.79
C LYS A 47 -41.28 18.71 -9.82
N CYS A 48 -40.10 18.14 -10.05
CA CYS A 48 -39.47 18.21 -11.37
C CYS A 48 -39.88 16.94 -12.13
N THR A 49 -40.55 17.11 -13.26
CA THR A 49 -40.95 16.07 -14.19
C THR A 49 -39.88 15.90 -15.27
N SER A 50 -39.37 14.68 -15.42
CA SER A 50 -38.85 14.16 -16.69
C SER A 50 -39.61 12.87 -17.00
N GLU A 51 -40.48 12.91 -18.02
CA GLU A 51 -41.24 11.76 -18.53
C GLU A 51 -40.29 10.89 -19.39
N HIS A 52 -39.89 9.69 -18.89
CA HIS A 52 -40.31 8.31 -19.25
C HIS A 52 -39.42 7.63 -20.33
N PRO A 53 -39.18 6.28 -20.32
CA PRO A 53 -40.10 5.23 -19.89
C PRO A 53 -39.56 4.22 -18.86
N GLU A 54 -40.47 3.32 -18.48
CA GLU A 54 -40.53 2.47 -17.30
C GLU A 54 -39.68 1.17 -17.34
N THR A 55 -39.56 0.58 -16.16
CA THR A 55 -39.23 -0.83 -15.84
C THR A 55 -37.73 -1.16 -15.95
N THR A 56 -37.02 -1.56 -14.88
CA THR A 56 -37.34 -2.59 -13.89
C THR A 56 -36.43 -2.41 -12.66
N ALA A 57 -37.00 -2.69 -11.49
CA ALA A 57 -36.37 -3.11 -10.23
C ALA A 57 -35.14 -2.33 -9.72
N GLU A 58 -35.33 -1.62 -8.60
CA GLU A 58 -34.26 -1.35 -7.65
C GLU A 58 -33.63 -2.67 -7.20
N VAL A 59 -32.49 -3.05 -7.79
CA VAL A 59 -31.63 -4.05 -7.16
C VAL A 59 -30.98 -3.34 -5.98
N ARG A 60 -31.67 -3.39 -4.84
CA ARG A 60 -31.05 -3.21 -3.53
C ARG A 60 -30.02 -4.33 -3.41
N ILE A 61 -28.78 -4.05 -3.80
CA ILE A 61 -27.65 -4.92 -3.53
C ILE A 61 -27.57 -5.03 -2.01
N LYS A 62 -28.13 -6.11 -1.47
CA LYS A 62 -27.89 -6.54 -0.10
C LYS A 62 -26.38 -6.71 -0.02
N ARG A 63 -25.72 -5.91 0.83
CA ARG A 63 -24.35 -6.25 1.24
C ARG A 63 -24.43 -7.67 1.76
N GLN A 64 -23.87 -8.62 1.04
CA GLN A 64 -23.78 -10.00 1.47
C GLN A 64 -22.98 -10.00 2.76
N ALA A 65 -23.70 -10.03 3.88
CA ALA A 65 -23.16 -10.30 5.20
C ALA A 65 -23.32 -11.79 5.47
N GLU A 66 -22.79 -12.66 4.58
CA GLU A 66 -22.66 -14.10 4.84
C GLU A 66 -21.88 -14.86 3.75
N GLU A 67 -20.77 -14.33 3.22
CA GLU A 67 -19.80 -15.14 2.42
C GLU A 67 -18.36 -14.57 2.41
N THR A 68 -18.06 -13.60 3.27
CA THR A 68 -16.81 -12.84 3.21
C THR A 68 -15.68 -13.46 4.05
N THR A 69 -16.00 -14.22 5.09
CA THR A 69 -15.02 -14.74 6.05
C THR A 69 -14.17 -15.90 5.53
N LYS A 70 -14.70 -16.76 4.63
CA LYS A 70 -13.94 -17.90 4.10
C LYS A 70 -12.96 -17.55 2.97
N LYS A 71 -13.19 -16.44 2.26
CA LYS A 71 -12.41 -16.06 1.08
C LYS A 71 -11.16 -15.26 1.44
N GLU A 72 -11.27 -14.43 2.48
CA GLU A 72 -10.16 -13.63 3.02
C GLU A 72 -9.11 -14.52 3.71
N GLU A 73 -9.54 -15.49 4.51
CA GLU A 73 -8.65 -16.47 5.17
C GLU A 73 -7.87 -17.34 4.17
N SER A 74 -8.46 -17.60 3.00
CA SER A 74 -7.83 -18.37 1.92
C SER A 74 -6.75 -17.54 1.20
N PHE A 75 -7.00 -16.25 0.99
CA PHE A 75 -6.08 -15.36 0.30
C PHE A 75 -4.79 -15.10 1.09
N GLU A 76 -4.90 -14.87 2.40
CA GLU A 76 -3.72 -14.67 3.25
C GLU A 76 -2.83 -15.92 3.28
N LYS A 77 -3.45 -17.10 3.35
CA LYS A 77 -2.73 -18.38 3.28
C LYS A 77 -2.02 -18.54 1.95
N GLU A 78 -2.67 -18.29 0.81
CA GLU A 78 -2.00 -18.35 -0.50
C GLU A 78 -0.84 -17.36 -0.62
N LEU A 79 -1.01 -16.12 -0.15
CA LEU A 79 0.00 -15.07 -0.27
C LEU A 79 1.24 -15.34 0.58
N CYS A 80 1.05 -15.93 1.77
CA CYS A 80 2.10 -16.14 2.75
C CYS A 80 2.81 -17.51 2.67
N LYS A 81 2.34 -18.45 1.83
CA LYS A 81 2.92 -19.81 1.71
C LYS A 81 4.42 -19.82 1.45
N ASP A 82 4.88 -18.91 0.57
CA ASP A 82 6.28 -18.85 0.11
C ASP A 82 7.02 -17.62 0.68
N LYS A 83 6.57 -17.09 1.81
CA LYS A 83 7.17 -15.91 2.46
C LYS A 83 7.79 -16.30 3.79
N ASP A 84 9.04 -15.87 3.98
CA ASP A 84 9.71 -16.00 5.26
C ASP A 84 8.97 -15.17 6.33
N ALA A 85 8.77 -15.77 7.50
CA ALA A 85 8.10 -15.11 8.61
C ALA A 85 8.90 -13.88 9.05
N GLY A 86 8.24 -12.73 9.12
CA GLY A 86 8.90 -11.49 9.51
C GLY A 86 9.61 -10.73 8.38
N GLU A 87 9.47 -11.13 7.11
CA GLU A 87 10.00 -10.35 5.98
C GLU A 87 8.93 -9.45 5.33
N TRP A 88 9.30 -8.21 5.03
CA TRP A 88 8.51 -7.25 4.27
C TRP A 88 8.70 -7.41 2.76
N PHE A 89 7.59 -7.44 2.03
CA PHE A 89 7.54 -7.57 0.58
C PHE A 89 6.49 -6.63 -0.04
N ARG A 90 6.55 -6.45 -1.36
CA ARG A 90 5.56 -5.67 -2.13
C ARG A 90 4.57 -6.57 -2.84
N LEU A 91 3.30 -6.18 -2.84
CA LEU A 91 2.29 -6.81 -3.71
C LEU A 91 2.49 -6.42 -5.18
N VAL A 92 2.76 -5.13 -5.41
CA VAL A 92 2.90 -4.53 -6.73
C VAL A 92 4.33 -4.03 -6.90
N ALA A 93 5.02 -4.53 -7.94
CA ALA A 93 6.28 -3.96 -8.38
C ALA A 93 5.93 -2.75 -9.25
N GLY A 94 6.52 -1.60 -9.00
CA GLY A 94 6.18 -0.42 -9.79
C GLY A 94 6.85 0.85 -9.33
N GLU A 95 6.90 1.79 -10.26
CA GLU A 95 7.54 3.11 -10.13
C GLU A 95 6.64 4.09 -9.36
N GLY A 96 7.25 5.11 -8.75
CA GLY A 96 6.53 6.17 -8.04
C GLY A 96 6.17 5.81 -6.59
N ASP A 97 4.98 6.19 -6.15
CA ASP A 97 4.57 6.09 -4.73
C ASP A 97 4.38 4.65 -4.23
N ASN A 98 4.28 3.66 -5.12
CA ASN A 98 4.16 2.25 -4.76
C ASN A 98 5.46 1.68 -4.14
N CYS A 99 6.60 2.37 -4.30
CA CYS A 99 7.84 2.01 -3.63
C CYS A 99 7.78 2.13 -2.10
N ARG A 100 6.72 2.76 -1.56
CA ARG A 100 6.56 3.11 -0.15
C ARG A 100 5.73 2.09 0.64
N ASP A 101 4.91 1.30 -0.04
CA ASP A 101 3.98 0.36 0.59
C ASP A 101 4.57 -1.05 0.61
N VAL A 102 4.59 -1.67 1.78
CA VAL A 102 5.04 -3.05 1.96
C VAL A 102 4.17 -3.78 2.98
N ILE A 103 4.18 -5.11 2.88
CA ILE A 103 3.38 -6.02 3.70
C ILE A 103 4.27 -7.13 4.24
N GLN A 104 3.95 -7.63 5.43
CA GLN A 104 4.61 -8.74 6.09
C GLN A 104 3.56 -9.75 6.54
N CYS A 105 3.91 -11.03 6.44
CA CYS A 105 3.12 -12.13 6.97
C CYS A 105 3.42 -12.31 8.47
N THR A 106 2.38 -12.23 9.30
CA THR A 106 2.47 -12.46 10.76
C THR A 106 1.54 -13.60 11.18
N SER A 107 1.71 -14.12 12.39
CA SER A 107 0.78 -15.11 12.97
C SER A 107 -0.64 -14.57 13.16
N SER A 108 -0.81 -13.25 13.14
CA SER A 108 -2.10 -12.56 13.32
C SER A 108 -2.70 -12.07 12.00
N GLY A 109 -2.13 -12.49 10.86
CA GLY A 109 -2.56 -12.09 9.52
C GLY A 109 -1.55 -11.18 8.82
N LEU A 110 -2.01 -10.45 7.81
CA LEU A 110 -1.18 -9.52 7.05
C LEU A 110 -1.00 -8.18 7.78
N GLN A 111 0.24 -7.75 7.95
CA GLN A 111 0.58 -6.42 8.45
C GLN A 111 1.10 -5.56 7.31
N ALA A 112 0.54 -4.35 7.11
CA ALA A 112 0.97 -3.40 6.09
C ALA A 112 1.58 -2.15 6.72
N ILE A 113 2.65 -1.63 6.13
CA ILE A 113 3.23 -0.33 6.47
C ILE A 113 3.44 0.50 5.21
N ARG A 114 3.45 1.82 5.41
CA ARG A 114 3.80 2.80 4.39
C ARG A 114 4.93 3.69 4.88
N CYS A 115 6.00 3.81 4.11
CA CYS A 115 7.11 4.69 4.43
C CYS A 115 6.67 6.17 4.49
N PRO A 116 7.24 6.96 5.42
CA PRO A 116 7.04 8.41 5.50
C PRO A 116 7.29 9.14 4.17
N ALA A 117 6.80 10.38 4.05
CA ALA A 117 6.99 11.17 2.83
C ALA A 117 8.49 11.39 2.54
N GLY A 118 8.89 11.16 1.29
CA GLY A 118 10.28 11.27 0.85
C GLY A 118 11.13 10.01 1.03
N LEU A 119 10.61 8.96 1.70
CA LEU A 119 11.29 7.69 1.90
C LEU A 119 10.65 6.57 1.09
N TYR A 120 11.48 5.73 0.49
CA TYR A 120 11.08 4.50 -0.20
C TYR A 120 11.54 3.29 0.60
N PHE A 121 10.84 2.16 0.48
CA PHE A 121 11.25 0.95 1.17
C PHE A 121 12.44 0.30 0.46
N ASP A 122 13.53 0.04 1.16
CA ASP A 122 14.63 -0.76 0.67
C ASP A 122 14.35 -2.24 1.00
N ILE A 123 14.10 -3.06 -0.02
CA ILE A 123 13.78 -4.48 0.17
C ILE A 123 14.94 -5.28 0.74
N GLU A 124 16.17 -4.94 0.40
CA GLU A 124 17.34 -5.69 0.88
C GLU A 124 17.62 -5.38 2.34
N LYS A 125 17.54 -4.09 2.70
CA LYS A 125 17.73 -3.60 4.08
C LYS A 125 16.51 -3.77 4.98
N GLN A 126 15.35 -4.07 4.41
CA GLN A 126 14.08 -4.22 5.13
C GLN A 126 13.70 -2.96 5.94
N THR A 127 13.97 -1.78 5.39
CA THR A 127 13.75 -0.49 6.07
C THR A 127 13.36 0.60 5.08
N CYS A 128 12.75 1.69 5.57
CA CYS A 128 12.53 2.88 4.76
C CYS A 128 13.83 3.68 4.65
N ASP A 129 14.29 3.91 3.41
CA ASP A 129 15.50 4.67 3.10
C ASP A 129 15.18 5.84 2.16
N TRP A 130 16.13 6.75 1.95
CA TRP A 130 15.94 7.91 1.07
C TRP A 130 15.62 7.47 -0.36
N LYS A 131 14.68 8.16 -1.02
CA LYS A 131 14.19 7.81 -2.37
C LYS A 131 15.32 7.51 -3.36
N ASP A 132 16.40 8.29 -3.34
CA ASP A 132 17.49 8.11 -4.30
C ASP A 132 18.40 6.90 -3.97
N ALA A 133 18.28 6.30 -2.78
CA ALA A 133 19.08 5.15 -2.32
C ALA A 133 18.52 3.87 -2.89
N VAL A 134 17.20 3.84 -2.91
CA VAL A 134 16.41 2.66 -3.14
C VAL A 134 16.44 2.38 -4.63
N LYS A 135 17.43 1.59 -5.06
CA LYS A 135 17.52 1.09 -6.43
C LYS A 135 16.66 -0.15 -6.65
N ASN A 136 16.25 -0.81 -5.56
CA ASN A 136 15.52 -2.07 -5.55
C ASN A 136 13.99 -1.91 -5.49
N CYS A 137 13.43 -0.75 -5.88
CA CYS A 137 11.97 -0.56 -5.91
C CYS A 137 11.24 -1.53 -6.86
N LYS A 138 11.92 -1.97 -7.92
CA LYS A 138 11.35 -2.89 -8.92
C LYS A 138 11.16 -4.32 -8.40
N PHE A 139 11.81 -4.68 -7.30
CA PHE A 139 11.71 -6.02 -6.74
C PHE A 139 10.49 -6.11 -5.82
N LYS A 140 9.89 -7.30 -5.73
CA LYS A 140 8.78 -7.57 -4.82
C LYS A 140 9.23 -8.20 -3.52
N ASN A 141 10.23 -9.06 -3.59
CA ASN A 141 10.74 -9.84 -2.46
C ASN A 141 12.24 -9.66 -2.38
N LYS A 142 12.82 -9.92 -1.20
CA LYS A 142 14.27 -10.05 -1.08
C LYS A 142 14.72 -11.32 -1.79
N GLU A 143 15.85 -11.23 -2.48
CA GLU A 143 16.48 -12.43 -3.03
C GLU A 143 17.04 -13.27 -1.88
N ARG A 144 16.62 -14.54 -1.79
CA ARG A 144 17.11 -15.47 -0.78
C ARG A 144 18.52 -15.92 -1.14
N LYS A 145 19.50 -15.30 -0.50
CA LYS A 145 20.90 -15.69 -0.57
C LYS A 145 21.11 -17.05 0.12
N VAL A 146 21.76 -17.98 -0.58
CA VAL A 146 22.08 -19.31 -0.02
C VAL A 146 23.14 -19.12 1.06
N LYS A 147 22.90 -19.67 2.25
CA LYS A 147 23.82 -19.58 3.38
C LYS A 147 24.77 -20.78 3.37
N PRO A 148 26.01 -20.60 3.82
CA PRO A 148 26.96 -21.70 3.94
C PRO A 148 26.61 -22.62 5.11
N LEU A 149 27.07 -23.87 5.04
CA LEU A 149 26.80 -24.92 6.02
C LEU A 149 27.90 -24.94 7.10
N LEU A 150 28.11 -23.82 7.78
CA LEU A 150 29.21 -23.64 8.73
C LEU A 150 29.01 -24.34 10.09
N ILE A 151 27.76 -24.65 10.45
CA ILE A 151 27.39 -25.26 11.73
C ILE A 151 26.47 -26.44 11.44
N THR A 152 27.01 -27.64 11.55
CA THR A 152 26.31 -28.93 11.44
C THR A 152 26.69 -29.80 12.63
N ASP A 153 25.81 -30.73 13.02
CA ASP A 153 26.08 -31.67 14.13
C ASP A 153 27.29 -32.58 13.87
N GLU A 154 27.60 -32.82 12.60
CA GLU A 154 28.77 -33.57 12.15
C GLU A 154 29.58 -32.73 11.16
N PRO A 155 30.94 -32.67 11.26
CA PRO A 155 31.76 -31.85 10.38
C PRO A 155 31.69 -32.38 8.93
N LEU A 156 31.15 -31.55 8.03
CA LEU A 156 31.03 -31.88 6.60
C LEU A 156 32.37 -31.85 5.86
N CYS A 157 33.29 -31.00 6.32
CA CYS A 157 34.59 -30.77 5.70
C CYS A 157 35.72 -31.04 6.71
N GLN A 158 36.91 -31.32 6.18
CA GLN A 158 38.13 -31.46 6.98
C GLN A 158 38.53 -30.13 7.63
N ASP A 159 39.37 -30.19 8.66
CA ASP A 159 39.94 -29.01 9.30
C ASP A 159 40.60 -28.07 8.28
N GLY A 160 40.29 -26.78 8.39
CA GLY A 160 40.78 -25.74 7.46
C GLY A 160 39.88 -25.50 6.24
N PHE A 161 38.87 -26.35 6.01
CA PHE A 161 37.86 -26.18 4.97
C PHE A 161 36.49 -25.85 5.58
N LEU A 162 35.69 -25.12 4.83
CA LEU A 162 34.33 -24.73 5.19
C LEU A 162 33.36 -25.15 4.09
N ALA A 163 32.16 -25.57 4.49
CA ALA A 163 31.15 -26.06 3.58
C ALA A 163 30.31 -24.90 3.01
N CYS A 164 30.26 -24.81 1.70
CA CYS A 164 29.30 -24.03 0.93
C CYS A 164 27.86 -24.54 1.18
N GLY A 165 26.85 -23.75 0.79
CA GLY A 165 25.43 -24.10 0.88
C GLY A 165 25.01 -25.25 -0.03
N ASP A 166 25.79 -25.53 -1.07
CA ASP A 166 25.66 -26.70 -1.95
C ASP A 166 26.39 -27.95 -1.43
N GLY A 167 27.12 -27.83 -0.31
CA GLY A 167 27.88 -28.92 0.31
C GLY A 167 29.32 -29.07 -0.20
N ASN A 168 29.77 -28.24 -1.14
CA ASN A 168 31.18 -28.24 -1.56
C ASN A 168 32.08 -27.67 -0.45
N CYS A 169 33.28 -28.22 -0.31
CA CYS A 169 34.26 -27.76 0.67
C CYS A 169 35.30 -26.88 -0.02
N ILE A 170 35.46 -25.64 0.45
CA ILE A 170 36.52 -24.73 0.00
C ILE A 170 37.36 -24.27 1.19
N GLU A 171 38.54 -23.72 0.94
CA GLU A 171 39.44 -23.27 2.01
C GLU A 171 38.79 -22.13 2.83
N ARG A 172 39.02 -22.14 4.15
CA ARG A 172 38.49 -21.10 5.05
C ARG A 172 38.89 -19.69 4.65
N GLY A 173 40.06 -19.51 4.02
CA GLY A 173 40.56 -18.21 3.56
C GLY A 173 39.82 -17.66 2.33
N LEU A 174 39.04 -18.49 1.64
CA LEU A 174 38.22 -18.09 0.50
C LEU A 174 36.84 -17.58 0.92
N PHE A 175 36.42 -17.82 2.16
CA PHE A 175 35.18 -17.26 2.68
C PHE A 175 35.31 -15.76 2.96
N CYS A 176 34.34 -14.98 2.49
CA CYS A 176 34.26 -13.53 2.69
C CYS A 176 35.47 -12.78 2.12
N ASN A 177 36.00 -13.24 1.00
CA ASN A 177 37.13 -12.62 0.31
C ASN A 177 36.67 -11.60 -0.77
N GLY A 178 35.35 -11.47 -1.00
CA GLY A 178 34.76 -10.61 -2.03
C GLY A 178 34.66 -11.25 -3.42
N GLU A 179 35.11 -12.50 -3.58
CA GLU A 179 35.01 -13.29 -4.80
C GLU A 179 34.02 -14.45 -4.59
N LYS A 180 33.41 -14.93 -5.67
CA LYS A 180 32.49 -16.07 -5.62
C LYS A 180 33.29 -17.35 -5.88
N ASP A 181 33.65 -18.05 -4.82
CA ASP A 181 34.35 -19.33 -4.86
C ASP A 181 33.39 -20.52 -4.78
N CYS A 182 32.29 -20.40 -4.03
CA CYS A 182 31.24 -21.42 -4.05
C CYS A 182 30.38 -21.31 -5.33
N SER A 183 29.93 -22.44 -5.88
CA SER A 183 29.05 -22.44 -7.07
C SER A 183 27.71 -21.73 -6.80
N ASP A 184 27.22 -21.79 -5.57
CA ASP A 184 26.02 -21.10 -5.09
C ASP A 184 26.29 -19.69 -4.52
N GLY A 185 27.57 -19.31 -4.37
CA GLY A 185 28.01 -18.01 -3.82
C GLY A 185 27.73 -17.84 -2.33
N SER A 186 27.53 -18.94 -1.61
CA SER A 186 27.22 -18.94 -0.19
C SER A 186 28.37 -18.48 0.71
N ASP A 187 29.60 -18.61 0.24
CA ASP A 187 30.83 -18.07 0.84
C ASP A 187 30.74 -16.59 1.17
N GLU A 188 30.07 -15.80 0.32
CA GLU A 188 29.95 -14.35 0.48
C GLU A 188 28.64 -13.90 1.14
N ASN A 189 27.75 -14.85 1.47
CA ASN A 189 26.39 -14.54 1.92
C ASN A 189 26.24 -14.49 3.45
N SER A 190 27.28 -14.86 4.21
CA SER A 190 27.26 -14.90 5.67
C SER A 190 28.49 -14.25 6.31
N CYS A 191 28.89 -13.08 5.78
CA CYS A 191 30.00 -12.30 6.32
C CYS A 191 29.52 -11.39 7.45
N ALA A 192 29.99 -11.65 8.67
CA ALA A 192 29.86 -10.68 9.74
C ALA A 192 30.77 -9.49 9.39
N ALA A 193 30.19 -8.31 9.19
CA ALA A 193 30.97 -7.08 9.09
C ALA A 193 31.79 -6.93 10.39
N SER A 194 33.10 -7.15 10.28
CA SER A 194 34.05 -7.07 11.40
C SER A 194 34.46 -5.64 11.67
#